data_AF-A0A4Y9SEQ8-F1
#
_entry.id   AF-A0A4Y9SEQ8-F1
#
_cell.length_a   1.000
_cell.length_b   1.000
_cell.length_c   1.000
_cell.angle_alpha   90.00
_cell.angle_beta   90.00
_cell.angle_gamma   90.00
#
_symmetry.space_group_name_H-M   'P 1'
#
loop_
_entity.id
_entity.type
_entity.pdbx_description
1 polymer ?
#
loop_
_entity_poly.entity_id
_entity_poly.type
_entity_poly.pdbx_seq_one_letter_code
_entity_poly.pdbx_strand_id
1 'polypeptide(L)' 'MTHTEQIRRHAERRQDNATAERIDMALQTLRAFDEHTARRFLSIAGVPDTLAHDVLARPLGQTRRTRLLSSTAHDRRRA' A
#
# COMPACT_ATOMS: atom_id res chain seq x y z
N MET A 1 23.83 -12.18 -9.75
CA MET A 1 22.94 -11.00 -9.60
C MET A 1 23.73 -9.78 -9.99
N THR A 2 23.33 -9.09 -11.06
CA THR A 2 24.08 -7.95 -11.62
C THR A 2 23.71 -6.65 -10.88
N HIS A 3 24.65 -5.72 -10.75
CA HIS A 3 24.48 -4.45 -10.04
C HIS A 3 23.28 -3.61 -10.54
N THR A 4 22.99 -3.69 -11.84
CA THR A 4 21.83 -3.07 -12.50
C THR A 4 20.48 -3.62 -12.03
N GLU A 5 20.43 -4.91 -11.68
CA GLU A 5 19.22 -5.59 -11.20
C GLU A 5 18.86 -5.15 -9.77
N GLN A 6 19.87 -4.84 -8.95
CA GLN A 6 19.68 -4.30 -7.60
C GLN A 6 19.10 -2.88 -7.63
N ILE A 7 19.59 -2.00 -8.51
CA ILE A 7 19.09 -0.63 -8.66
C ILE A 7 17.62 -0.64 -9.08
N ARG A 8 17.26 -1.49 -10.05
CA ARG A 8 15.87 -1.64 -10.51
C ARG A 8 14.94 -2.10 -9.38
N ARG A 9 15.32 -3.15 -8.64
CA ARG A 9 14.55 -3.61 -7.47
C ARG A 9 14.42 -2.54 -6.39
N HIS A 10 15.44 -1.72 -6.17
CA HIS A 10 15.37 -0.61 -5.22
C HIS A 10 14.43 0.50 -5.69
N ALA A 11 14.40 0.81 -6.98
CA ALA A 11 13.48 1.80 -7.55
C ALA A 11 12.02 1.32 -7.48
N GLU A 12 11.77 0.06 -7.84
CA GLU A 12 10.44 -0.57 -7.75
C GLU A 12 9.91 -0.54 -6.30
N ARG A 13 10.72 -0.94 -5.32
CA ARG A 13 10.34 -0.87 -3.89
C ARG A 13 10.01 0.55 -3.41
N ARG A 14 10.69 1.58 -3.93
CA ARG A 14 10.39 2.98 -3.58
C ARG A 14 9.05 3.42 -4.15
N GLN A 15 8.72 3.00 -5.38
CA GLN A 15 7.43 3.26 -6.00
C GLN A 15 6.29 2.55 -5.26
N ASP A 16 6.51 1.31 -4.83
CA ASP A 16 5.54 0.55 -4.04
C ASP A 16 5.24 1.22 -2.70
N ASN A 17 6.27 1.70 -2.00
CA ASN A 17 6.10 2.40 -0.72
C ASN A 17 5.32 3.71 -0.89
N ALA A 18 5.66 4.52 -1.89
CA ALA A 18 4.94 5.78 -2.15
C ALA A 18 3.47 5.53 -2.51
N THR A 19 3.18 4.44 -3.22
CA THR A 19 1.82 4.04 -3.55
C THR A 19 1.06 3.57 -2.31
N ALA A 20 1.70 2.79 -1.44
CA ALA A 20 1.12 2.34 -0.17
C ALA A 20 0.78 3.51 0.77
N GLU A 21 1.64 4.52 0.86
CA GLU A 21 1.41 5.73 1.67
C GLU A 21 0.19 6.53 1.17
N ARG A 22 0.05 6.68 -0.15
CA ARG A 22 -1.12 7.33 -0.76
C ARG A 22 -2.40 6.56 -0.48
N ILE A 23 -2.35 5.24 -0.57
CA ILE A 23 -3.50 4.38 -0.24
C ILE A 23 -3.87 4.52 1.24
N ASP A 24 -2.91 4.52 2.16
CA ASP A 24 -3.18 4.65 3.58
C ASP A 24 -3.81 6.01 3.91
N MET A 25 -3.28 7.10 3.35
CA MET A 25 -3.90 8.42 3.46
C MET A 25 -5.33 8.43 2.91
N ALA A 26 -5.58 7.83 1.75
CA ALA A 26 -6.92 7.77 1.18
C ALA A 26 -7.92 7.00 2.07
N LEU A 27 -7.48 5.93 2.75
CA LEU A 27 -8.30 5.20 3.71
C LEU A 27 -8.58 6.04 4.97
N GLN A 28 -7.63 6.84 5.42
CA GLN A 28 -7.84 7.80 6.50
C GLN A 28 -8.83 8.90 6.07
N THR A 29 -8.69 9.43 4.85
CA THR A 29 -9.63 10.39 4.25
C THR A 29 -11.04 9.82 4.17
N LEU A 30 -11.19 8.57 3.72
CA LEU A 30 -12.49 7.88 3.66
C LEU A 30 -13.15 7.79 5.05
N ARG A 31 -12.36 7.54 6.11
CA ARG A 31 -12.88 7.47 7.48
C ARG A 31 -13.25 8.83 8.07
N ALA A 32 -12.54 9.89 7.68
CA ALA A 32 -12.74 11.23 8.20
C ALA A 32 -13.83 12.01 7.44
N PHE A 33 -14.01 11.71 6.16
CA PHE A 33 -14.93 12.38 5.27
C PHE A 33 -15.87 11.34 4.61
N ASP A 34 -15.77 11.17 3.30
CA ASP A 34 -16.58 10.25 2.51
C ASP A 34 -15.77 9.63 1.36
N GLU A 35 -16.39 8.69 0.65
CA GLU A 35 -15.77 7.99 -0.48
C GLU A 35 -15.43 8.95 -1.63
N HIS A 36 -16.26 9.95 -1.88
CA HIS A 36 -16.03 10.94 -2.92
C HIS A 36 -14.72 11.70 -2.70
N THR A 37 -14.48 12.15 -1.47
CA THR A 37 -13.26 12.87 -1.08
C THR A 37 -12.03 11.97 -1.18
N ALA A 38 -12.13 10.70 -0.75
CA ALA A 38 -11.04 9.73 -0.85
C ALA A 38 -10.68 9.41 -2.31
N ARG A 39 -11.67 9.23 -3.20
CA ARG A 39 -11.43 9.04 -4.65
C ARG A 39 -10.77 10.25 -5.28
N ARG A 40 -11.22 11.46 -4.91
CA ARG A 40 -10.64 12.71 -5.41
C ARG A 40 -9.19 12.86 -4.99
N PHE A 41 -8.86 12.51 -3.74
CA PHE A 41 -7.48 12.49 -3.27
C PHE A 41 -6.61 11.52 -4.10
N LEU A 42 -7.06 10.29 -4.32
CA LEU A 42 -6.30 9.30 -5.10
C LEU A 42 -6.08 9.74 -6.55
N SER A 43 -7.08 10.37 -7.17
CA SER A 43 -6.97 10.96 -8.50
C SER A 43 -5.90 12.06 -8.55
N ILE A 44 -5.89 13.00 -7.58
CA ILE A 44 -4.88 14.05 -7.47
C ILE A 44 -3.49 13.46 -7.21
N ALA A 45 -3.41 12.39 -6.41
CA ALA A 45 -2.16 11.70 -6.09
C ALA A 45 -1.61 10.83 -7.25
N GLY A 46 -2.28 10.81 -8.40
CA GLY A 46 -1.86 10.07 -9.60
C GLY A 46 -2.05 8.56 -9.48
N VAL A 47 -2.96 8.11 -8.60
CA VAL A 47 -3.30 6.68 -8.48
C VAL A 47 -4.34 6.33 -9.56
N PRO A 48 -4.15 5.24 -10.32
CA PRO A 48 -5.12 4.80 -11.32
C PRO A 48 -6.52 4.55 -10.71
N ASP A 49 -7.58 4.98 -11.41
CA ASP A 49 -8.96 4.87 -10.88
C ASP A 49 -9.39 3.41 -10.66
N THR A 50 -8.89 2.47 -11.47
CA THR A 50 -9.10 1.03 -11.27
C THR A 50 -8.57 0.57 -9.91
N LEU A 51 -7.36 0.99 -9.53
CA LEU A 51 -6.77 0.67 -8.24
C LEU A 51 -7.48 1.40 -7.10
N ALA A 52 -7.91 2.65 -7.33
CA ALA A 52 -8.68 3.40 -6.35
C ALA A 52 -10.02 2.73 -6.03
N HIS A 53 -10.73 2.26 -7.05
CA HIS A 53 -11.97 1.51 -6.90
C HIS A 53 -11.75 0.21 -6.12
N ASP A 54 -10.74 -0.58 -6.47
CA ASP A 54 -10.42 -1.85 -5.81
C ASP A 54 -10.07 -1.70 -4.32
N VAL A 55 -9.45 -0.58 -3.95
CA VAL A 55 -9.07 -0.29 -2.57
C VAL A 55 -10.26 0.20 -1.75
N LEU A 56 -11.05 1.13 -2.31
CA LEU A 56 -12.14 1.78 -1.59
C LEU A 56 -13.42 0.92 -1.53
N ALA A 57 -13.64 0.04 -2.51
CA ALA A 57 -14.75 -0.90 -2.52
C ALA A 57 -14.61 -2.03 -1.47
N ARG A 58 -13.42 -2.18 -0.85
CA ARG A 58 -13.20 -3.19 0.19
C ARG A 58 -13.80 -2.74 1.52
N PRO A 59 -14.58 -3.60 2.21
CA PRO A 59 -15.11 -3.29 3.53
C PRO A 59 -13.98 -2.92 4.50
N LEU A 60 -14.13 -1.77 5.17
CA LEU A 60 -13.20 -1.27 6.19
C LEU A 60 -13.08 -2.29 7.34
N GLY A 61 -12.08 -3.16 7.27
CA GLY A 61 -11.87 -4.25 8.24
C GLY A 61 -11.04 -5.42 7.73
N GLN A 62 -10.98 -5.64 6.41
CA GLN A 62 -10.19 -6.75 5.83
C GLN A 62 -8.72 -6.41 5.58
N THR A 63 -8.36 -5.13 5.42
CA THR A 63 -7.00 -4.69 5.11
C THR A 63 -6.00 -4.90 6.27
N ARG A 64 -6.48 -5.21 7.48
CA ARG A 64 -5.67 -5.38 8.69
C ARG A 64 -5.22 -6.82 8.97
N ARG A 65 -5.44 -7.77 8.06
CA ARG A 65 -5.07 -9.19 8.29
C ARG A 65 -3.73 -9.61 7.69
N THR A 66 -3.14 -8.84 6.78
CA THR A 66 -1.95 -9.31 6.04
C THR A 66 -0.60 -8.99 6.69
N ARG A 67 -0.54 -8.19 7.77
CA ARG A 67 0.74 -7.81 8.41
C ARG A 67 1.15 -8.67 9.61
N LEU A 68 0.27 -9.52 10.13
CA LEU A 68 0.57 -10.36 11.30
C LEU A 68 1.21 -11.73 10.96
N LEU A 69 1.29 -12.11 9.68
CA LEU A 69 1.79 -13.43 9.26
C LEU A 69 3.25 -13.43 8.78
N SER A 70 3.88 -12.26 8.59
CA SER A 70 5.27 -12.17 8.11
C SER A 70 6.31 -11.93 9.21
N SER A 71 5.90 -11.74 10.47
CA SER A 71 6.85 -11.45 11.57
C SER A 71 7.37 -12.70 12.30
N THR A 72 6.83 -13.89 12.04
CA THR A 72 7.21 -15.13 12.76
C THR A 72 8.21 -16.01 12.03
N ALA A 73 8.71 -15.59 10.86
CA ALA A 73 9.61 -16.41 10.03
C ALA A 73 11.10 -16.05 10.11
N HIS A 74 11.52 -15.05 10.90
CA HIS A 74 12.92 -14.61 10.95
C HIS A 74 13.65 -14.82 12.29
N ASP A 75 13.01 -15.47 13.26
CA ASP A 75 13.67 -15.80 14.53
C ASP A 75 13.72 -17.31 14.76
N ARG A 76 14.57 -17.98 13.97
CA ARG A 76 15.08 -19.30 14.33
C ARG A 76 16.56 -19.37 13.97
N ARG A 77 17.38 -19.53 15.02
CA ARG A 77 18.75 -20.07 15.06
C ARG A 77 19.90 -19.06 15.02
N ARG A 78 20.04 -18.31 16.12
CA ARG A 78 21.30 -18.33 16.88
C ARG A 78 21.02 -19.01 18.22
N ALA A 79 21.19 -20.32 18.23
CA ALA A 79 21.45 -21.13 19.41
C ALA A 79 22.81 -21.80 19.16
#